data_AF-A0A3D2N2Q2-F1
#
_entry.id   AF-A0A3D2N2Q2-F1
#
_cell.length_a   1.000
_cell.length_b   1.000
_cell.length_c   1.000
_cell.angle_alpha   90.00
_cell.angle_beta   90.00
_cell.angle_gamma   90.00
#
_symmetry.space_group_name_H-M   'P 1'
#
loop_
_entity.id
_entity.type
_entity.pdbx_description
1 polymer ?
#
loop_
_entity_poly.entity_id
_entity_poly.type
_entity_poly.pdbx_seq_one_letter_code
_entity_poly.pdbx_strand_id
1 'polypeptide(L)'
;MTTGQVDVKQIAKLPSVKSWRSTALAKRLVFKLFNQLRHGELVIQDGDTTHRFGGGDVSIAPSATVVIHEQRAYSRILTGGTMGAAEAYIDGDWSTEQLTDVTRVFSANIPILEAMKHKQNWFIKAGVKLAHAARKNSVSGSRENIAAHYDLGNEFFSLFL
;
A
#
# COMPACT_ATOMS: atom_id res chain seq x y z
N MET A 1 -16.53 8.64 -36.16
CA MET A 1 -16.08 7.57 -35.25
C MET A 1 -16.26 8.10 -33.84
N THR A 2 -17.21 7.55 -33.10
CA THR A 2 -17.71 8.09 -31.82
C THR A 2 -16.87 7.54 -30.67
N THR A 3 -16.04 8.37 -30.06
CA THR A 3 -15.28 8.05 -28.85
C THR A 3 -16.26 7.94 -27.69
N GLY A 4 -16.60 6.71 -27.30
CA GLY A 4 -17.40 6.46 -26.10
C GLY A 4 -16.64 6.94 -24.87
N GLN A 5 -17.26 7.80 -24.05
CA GLN A 5 -16.76 8.18 -22.74
C GLN A 5 -16.55 6.92 -21.89
N VAL A 6 -15.30 6.60 -21.59
CA VAL A 6 -14.98 5.58 -20.59
C VAL A 6 -15.16 6.24 -19.23
N ASP A 7 -16.30 5.97 -18.59
CA ASP A 7 -16.56 6.37 -17.21
C ASP A 7 -15.75 5.49 -16.26
N VAL A 8 -14.76 6.09 -15.60
CA VAL A 8 -13.84 5.45 -14.64
C VAL A 8 -14.60 4.75 -13.50
N LYS A 9 -15.87 5.12 -13.26
CA LYS A 9 -16.75 4.46 -12.28
C LYS A 9 -17.14 3.03 -12.64
N GLN A 10 -16.90 2.58 -13.88
CA GLN A 10 -17.30 1.24 -14.36
C GLN A 10 -16.18 0.20 -14.38
N ILE A 11 -14.99 0.50 -13.81
CA ILE A 11 -13.94 -0.51 -13.67
C ILE A 11 -14.45 -1.63 -12.76
N ALA A 12 -14.45 -2.86 -13.28
CA ALA A 12 -14.89 -4.04 -12.55
C ALA A 12 -14.11 -4.16 -11.24
N LYS A 13 -14.82 -4.00 -10.11
CA LYS A 13 -14.23 -4.20 -8.78
C LYS A 13 -13.81 -5.67 -8.68
N LEU A 14 -12.51 -5.90 -8.49
CA LEU A 14 -11.96 -7.24 -8.27
C LEU A 14 -12.71 -7.91 -7.10
N PRO A 15 -12.96 -9.23 -7.17
CA PRO A 15 -13.69 -9.93 -6.13
C PRO A 15 -13.02 -9.71 -4.77
N SER A 16 -13.78 -9.11 -3.86
CA SER A 16 -13.36 -8.86 -2.48
C SER A 16 -13.08 -10.20 -1.81
N VAL A 17 -11.79 -10.54 -1.68
CA VAL A 17 -11.36 -11.64 -0.83
C VAL A 17 -11.74 -11.24 0.59
N LYS A 18 -12.80 -11.85 1.13
CA LYS A 18 -13.27 -11.64 2.50
C LYS A 18 -12.10 -11.92 3.46
N SER A 19 -11.41 -10.86 3.87
CA SER A 19 -10.31 -10.89 4.83
C SER A 19 -10.90 -11.06 6.23
N TRP A 20 -11.25 -12.29 6.59
CA TRP A 20 -11.64 -12.65 7.95
C TRP A 20 -10.41 -12.81 8.87
N ARG A 21 -9.47 -11.87 8.78
CA ARG A 21 -8.39 -11.70 9.75
C ARG A 21 -8.73 -10.46 10.55
N SER A 22 -8.73 -10.54 11.89
CA SER A 22 -9.16 -9.43 12.74
C SER A 22 -8.40 -8.15 12.36
N THR A 23 -9.11 -7.19 11.78
CA THR A 23 -8.58 -5.88 11.33
C THR A 23 -7.87 -5.16 12.47
N ALA A 24 -8.36 -5.32 13.69
CA ALA A 24 -7.71 -4.82 14.91
C ALA A 24 -6.29 -5.36 15.12
N LEU A 25 -6.05 -6.66 14.92
CA LEU A 25 -4.69 -7.23 15.02
C LEU A 25 -3.80 -6.72 13.89
N ALA A 26 -4.34 -6.64 12.67
CA ALA A 26 -3.61 -6.10 11.53
C ALA A 26 -3.19 -4.64 11.77
N LYS A 27 -4.11 -3.80 12.25
CA LYS A 27 -3.85 -2.42 12.66
C LYS A 27 -2.72 -2.34 13.70
N ARG A 28 -2.80 -3.15 14.76
CA ARG A 28 -1.76 -3.18 15.82
C ARG A 28 -0.38 -3.54 15.26
N LEU A 29 -0.31 -4.51 14.34
CA LEU A 29 0.96 -4.93 13.72
C LEU A 29 1.50 -3.86 12.77
N VAL A 30 0.64 -3.24 11.95
CA VAL A 30 1.01 -2.12 11.09
C VAL A 30 1.52 -0.94 11.92
N PHE A 31 0.85 -0.59 13.01
CA PHE A 31 1.28 0.49 13.90
C PHE A 31 2.62 0.19 14.57
N LYS A 32 2.88 -1.08 14.92
CA LYS A 32 4.19 -1.50 15.41
C LYS A 32 5.29 -1.28 14.36
N LEU A 33 5.00 -1.47 13.07
CA LEU A 33 5.93 -1.16 11.98
C LEU A 33 6.13 0.36 11.83
N PHE A 34 5.04 1.13 11.84
CA PHE A 34 5.12 2.59 11.68
C PHE A 34 5.84 3.28 12.84
N ASN A 35 5.75 2.75 14.06
CA ASN A 35 6.53 3.23 15.22
C ASN A 35 8.06 3.13 15.05
N GLN A 36 8.53 2.48 13.98
CA GLN A 36 9.96 2.33 13.69
C GLN A 36 10.45 3.32 12.64
N LEU A 37 9.57 4.14 12.07
CA LEU A 37 9.98 5.26 11.23
C LEU A 37 10.88 6.20 12.03
N ARG A 38 11.98 6.62 11.41
CA ARG A 38 12.98 7.53 11.99
C ARG A 38 13.10 8.83 11.21
N HIS A 39 12.76 8.81 9.92
CA HIS A 39 12.81 10.00 9.06
C HIS A 39 11.41 10.44 8.68
N GLY A 40 11.14 11.73 8.81
CA GLY A 40 9.82 12.33 8.58
C GLY A 40 8.77 11.97 9.62
N GLU A 41 7.53 12.30 9.29
CA GLU A 41 6.35 12.03 10.11
C GLU A 41 5.28 11.37 9.23
N LEU A 42 4.63 10.34 9.76
CA LEU A 42 3.44 9.74 9.17
C LEU A 42 2.26 9.96 10.10
N VAL A 43 1.27 10.71 9.63
CA VAL A 43 0.01 10.98 10.31
C VAL A 43 -1.06 10.08 9.72
N ILE A 44 -1.68 9.23 10.54
CA ILE A 44 -2.80 8.37 10.14
C ILE A 44 -4.08 8.93 10.77
N GLN A 45 -5.01 9.37 9.94
CA GLN A 45 -6.39 9.65 10.34
C GLN A 45 -7.21 8.39 10.16
N ASP A 46 -7.75 7.86 11.26
CA ASP A 46 -8.57 6.64 11.28
C ASP A 46 -9.85 6.92 12.08
N GLY A 47 -10.93 7.25 11.35
CA GLY A 47 -12.13 7.85 11.91
C GLY A 47 -11.81 9.16 12.64
N ASP A 48 -12.32 9.33 13.85
CA ASP A 48 -12.07 10.51 14.70
C ASP A 48 -10.68 10.48 15.38
N THR A 49 -9.91 9.40 15.19
CA THR A 49 -8.62 9.23 15.85
C THR A 49 -7.49 9.60 14.91
N THR A 50 -6.57 10.44 15.39
CA THR A 50 -5.32 10.74 14.70
C THR A 50 -4.16 10.04 15.40
N HIS A 51 -3.38 9.28 14.64
CA HIS A 51 -2.16 8.62 15.10
C HIS A 51 -0.95 9.23 14.41
N ARG A 52 0.14 9.47 15.14
CA ARG A 52 1.38 10.03 14.60
C ARG A 52 2.52 9.06 14.81
N PHE A 53 3.33 8.87 13.79
CA PHE A 53 4.47 7.96 13.78
C PHE A 53 5.70 8.66 13.22
N GLY A 54 6.89 8.31 13.72
CA GLY A 54 8.11 9.04 13.42
C GLY A 54 8.23 10.28 14.30
N GLY A 55 8.47 11.44 13.69
CA GLY A 55 8.81 12.68 14.41
C GLY A 55 10.31 13.02 14.35
N GLY A 56 10.99 12.50 13.32
CA GLY A 56 12.39 12.81 13.06
C GLY A 56 12.60 14.13 12.33
N ASP A 57 13.82 14.33 11.86
CA ASP A 57 14.19 15.53 11.11
C ASP A 57 13.42 15.64 9.78
N VAL A 58 12.54 16.64 9.71
CA VAL A 58 11.74 16.95 8.51
C VAL A 58 12.58 17.47 7.36
N SER A 59 13.86 17.80 7.59
CA SER A 59 14.81 18.11 6.52
C SER A 59 15.13 16.90 5.62
N ILE A 60 14.97 15.67 6.14
CA ILE A 60 15.28 14.42 5.44
C ILE A 60 14.05 13.86 4.72
N ALA A 61 12.88 13.89 5.36
CA ALA A 61 11.62 13.42 4.79
C ALA A 61 10.43 14.24 5.32
N PRO A 62 9.36 14.43 4.52
CA PRO A 62 8.26 15.32 4.89
C PRO A 62 7.39 14.76 6.02
N SER A 63 6.43 15.57 6.49
CA SER A 63 5.24 15.05 7.19
C SER A 63 4.19 14.66 6.15
N ALA A 64 3.64 13.45 6.27
CA ALA A 64 2.68 12.91 5.32
C ALA A 64 1.42 12.44 6.05
N THR A 65 0.25 12.83 5.53
CA THR A 65 -1.05 12.45 6.08
C THR A 65 -1.70 11.36 5.24
N VAL A 66 -2.17 10.31 5.89
CA VAL A 66 -2.95 9.22 5.30
C VAL A 66 -4.30 9.14 6.01
N VAL A 67 -5.39 9.11 5.24
CA VAL A 67 -6.76 8.93 5.72
C VAL A 67 -7.18 7.50 5.43
N ILE A 68 -7.60 6.77 6.45
CA ILE A 68 -8.11 5.41 6.34
C ILE A 68 -9.63 5.47 6.20
N HIS A 69 -10.12 4.99 5.07
CA HIS A 69 -11.56 4.89 4.78
C HIS A 69 -12.09 3.52 5.15
N GLU A 70 -11.30 2.47 4.91
CA GLU A 70 -11.70 1.09 5.13
C GLU A 70 -10.67 0.33 5.98
N GLN A 71 -11.13 -0.28 7.08
CA GLN A 71 -10.26 -1.02 8.02
C GLN A 71 -9.52 -2.19 7.38
N ARG A 72 -10.02 -2.70 6.24
CA ARG A 72 -9.35 -3.75 5.47
C ARG A 72 -7.99 -3.30 4.92
N ALA A 73 -7.75 -1.99 4.78
CA ALA A 73 -6.47 -1.40 4.39
C ALA A 73 -5.32 -1.98 5.24
N TYR A 74 -5.48 -2.07 6.56
CA TYR A 74 -4.43 -2.60 7.44
C TYR A 74 -4.09 -4.07 7.15
N SER A 75 -5.11 -4.89 6.90
CA SER A 75 -4.90 -6.29 6.57
C SER A 75 -4.24 -6.46 5.20
N ARG A 76 -4.62 -5.60 4.24
CA ARG A 76 -4.02 -5.56 2.89
C ARG A 76 -2.58 -5.07 2.93
N ILE A 77 -2.25 -4.04 3.70
CA ILE A 77 -0.87 -3.58 3.90
C ILE A 77 -0.02 -4.69 4.54
N LEU A 78 -0.51 -5.31 5.62
CA LEU A 78 0.25 -6.31 6.37
C LEU A 78 0.53 -7.57 5.55
N THR A 79 -0.48 -8.06 4.83
CA THR A 79 -0.33 -9.25 3.99
C THR A 79 0.33 -8.90 2.66
N GLY A 80 -0.06 -7.79 2.05
CA GLY A 80 0.33 -7.15 0.78
C GLY A 80 1.76 -6.66 0.63
N GLY A 81 2.34 -6.17 1.73
CA GLY A 81 3.50 -5.29 1.64
C GLY A 81 3.16 -4.03 0.82
N THR A 82 4.12 -3.56 0.03
CA THR A 82 3.98 -2.37 -0.81
C THR A 82 2.89 -2.52 -1.87
N MET A 83 2.74 -3.70 -2.48
CA MET A 83 1.70 -3.93 -3.49
C MET A 83 0.31 -3.83 -2.89
N GLY A 84 0.04 -4.51 -1.77
CA GLY A 84 -1.29 -4.41 -1.14
C GLY A 84 -1.59 -3.02 -0.57
N ALA A 85 -0.57 -2.22 -0.25
CA ALA A 85 -0.76 -0.80 0.06
C ALA A 85 -1.19 0.00 -1.18
N ALA A 86 -0.55 -0.25 -2.34
CA ALA A 86 -0.89 0.41 -3.60
C ALA A 86 -2.29 0.01 -4.11
N GLU A 87 -2.63 -1.28 -4.08
CA GLU A 87 -3.98 -1.73 -4.45
C GLU A 87 -5.03 -1.16 -3.50
N ALA A 88 -4.75 -1.08 -2.19
CA ALA A 88 -5.65 -0.46 -1.22
C ALA A 88 -5.82 1.06 -1.47
N TYR A 89 -4.81 1.75 -2.01
CA TYR A 89 -4.94 3.14 -2.44
C TYR A 89 -5.82 3.26 -3.67
N ILE A 90 -5.56 2.43 -4.70
CA ILE A 90 -6.33 2.41 -5.95
C ILE A 90 -7.81 2.09 -5.70
N ASP A 91 -8.08 1.14 -4.80
CA ASP A 91 -9.44 0.75 -4.43
C ASP A 91 -10.14 1.74 -3.47
N GLY A 92 -9.43 2.80 -3.03
CA GLY A 92 -9.96 3.83 -2.14
C GLY A 92 -10.08 3.42 -0.68
N ASP A 93 -9.42 2.35 -0.24
CA ASP A 93 -9.42 1.93 1.17
C ASP A 93 -8.65 2.91 2.08
N TRP A 94 -7.70 3.63 1.49
CA TRP A 94 -7.04 4.79 2.10
C TRP A 94 -6.71 5.83 1.04
N SER A 95 -6.51 7.07 1.48
CA SER A 95 -6.15 8.18 0.60
C SER A 95 -5.18 9.14 1.28
N THR A 96 -4.68 10.08 0.51
CA THR A 96 -3.81 11.16 0.96
C THR A 96 -3.96 12.32 -0.03
N GLU A 97 -3.76 13.54 0.44
CA GLU A 97 -3.69 14.71 -0.44
C GLU A 97 -2.41 14.66 -1.30
N GLN A 98 -1.31 14.14 -0.75
CA GLN A 98 0.02 14.16 -1.37
C GLN A 98 0.68 12.78 -1.30
N LEU A 99 0.39 11.93 -2.30
CA LEU A 99 0.97 10.57 -2.39
C LEU A 99 2.50 10.58 -2.45
N THR A 100 3.08 11.60 -3.07
CA THR A 100 4.53 11.80 -3.11
C THR A 100 5.14 11.93 -1.72
N ASP A 101 4.47 12.58 -0.77
CA ASP A 101 5.02 12.74 0.58
C ASP A 101 4.97 11.44 1.36
N VAL A 102 3.89 10.66 1.22
CA VAL A 102 3.77 9.32 1.80
C VAL A 102 4.90 8.42 1.28
N THR A 103 5.12 8.38 -0.04
CA THR A 103 6.17 7.56 -0.64
C THR A 103 7.57 8.01 -0.25
N ARG A 104 7.81 9.32 -0.08
CA ARG A 104 9.09 9.88 0.41
C ARG A 104 9.38 9.45 1.85
N VAL A 105 8.39 9.50 2.74
CA VAL A 105 8.54 9.01 4.13
C VAL A 105 8.95 7.54 4.12
N PHE A 106 8.27 6.67 3.39
CA PHE A 106 8.64 5.25 3.35
C PHE A 106 10.00 5.01 2.69
N SER A 107 10.33 5.74 1.62
CA SER A 107 11.62 5.62 0.92
C SER A 107 12.79 5.98 1.82
N ALA A 108 12.68 7.06 2.59
CA ALA A 108 13.70 7.48 3.56
C ALA A 108 13.92 6.45 4.68
N ASN A 109 12.96 5.55 4.90
CA ASN A 109 13.01 4.53 5.95
C ASN A 109 13.25 3.10 5.43
N ILE A 110 13.49 2.90 4.12
CA ILE A 110 13.73 1.56 3.53
C ILE A 110 14.81 0.78 4.31
N PRO A 111 16.01 1.34 4.60
CA PRO A 111 17.05 0.57 5.29
C PRO A 111 16.63 0.08 6.69
N ILE A 112 15.86 0.89 7.40
CA ILE A 112 15.35 0.58 8.74
C ILE A 112 14.31 -0.55 8.66
N LEU A 113 13.38 -0.42 7.72
CA LEU A 113 12.34 -1.41 7.47
C LEU A 113 12.93 -2.75 7.00
N GLU A 114 14.02 -2.74 6.23
CA GLU A 114 14.74 -3.95 5.83
C GLU A 114 15.50 -4.59 7.00
N ALA A 115 16.28 -3.81 7.76
CA ALA A 115 17.03 -4.31 8.92
C ALA A 115 16.10 -5.00 9.96
N MET A 116 14.86 -4.53 10.10
CA MET A 116 13.84 -5.15 10.93
C MET A 116 13.38 -6.52 10.43
N LYS A 117 13.17 -6.68 9.11
CA LYS A 117 12.86 -7.99 8.50
C LYS A 117 13.98 -8.99 8.77
N HIS A 118 15.23 -8.51 8.79
CA HIS A 118 16.39 -9.36 9.10
C HIS A 118 16.48 -9.78 10.58
N LYS A 119 15.99 -8.95 11.52
CA LYS A 119 15.96 -9.24 12.97
C LYS A 119 14.77 -10.10 13.44
N GLN A 120 13.79 -10.37 12.58
CA GLN A 120 12.67 -11.26 12.93
C GLN A 120 13.13 -12.72 13.08
N ASN A 121 12.62 -13.36 14.14
CA ASN A 121 12.88 -14.76 14.50
C ASN A 121 12.66 -15.67 13.29
N TRP A 122 13.47 -16.72 13.14
CA TRP A 122 13.51 -17.56 11.93
C TRP A 122 12.14 -18.18 11.58
N PHE A 123 11.26 -18.38 12.57
CA PHE A 123 9.87 -18.80 12.39
C PHE A 123 9.02 -17.78 11.61
N ILE A 124 9.20 -16.48 11.89
CA ILE A 124 8.53 -15.41 11.15
C ILE A 124 9.12 -15.31 9.75
N LYS A 125 10.45 -15.47 9.59
CA LYS A 125 11.06 -15.57 8.25
C LYS A 125 10.51 -16.77 7.47
N ALA A 126 10.30 -17.92 8.10
CA ALA A 126 9.70 -19.09 7.48
C ALA A 126 8.24 -18.85 7.10
N GLY A 127 7.43 -18.25 7.98
CA GLY A 127 6.04 -17.88 7.70
C GLY A 127 5.91 -16.82 6.60
N VAL A 128 6.78 -15.81 6.59
CA VAL A 128 6.86 -14.79 5.54
C VAL A 128 7.36 -15.41 4.23
N LYS A 129 8.35 -16.31 4.26
CA LYS A 129 8.85 -17.03 3.09
C LYS A 129 7.80 -17.99 2.53
N LEU A 130 7.00 -18.63 3.37
CA LEU A 130 5.83 -19.42 2.96
C LEU A 130 4.72 -18.53 2.39
N ALA A 131 4.46 -17.37 2.98
CA ALA A 131 3.52 -16.39 2.43
C ALA A 131 4.03 -15.82 1.10
N HIS A 132 5.33 -15.59 0.95
CA HIS A 132 5.98 -15.18 -0.31
C HIS A 132 5.98 -16.31 -1.35
N ALA A 133 6.17 -17.56 -0.93
CA ALA A 133 6.09 -18.73 -1.79
C ALA A 133 4.64 -19.03 -2.21
N ALA A 134 3.65 -18.71 -1.38
CA ALA A 134 2.23 -18.71 -1.75
C ALA A 134 1.85 -17.48 -2.62
N ARG A 135 2.72 -16.45 -2.63
CA ARG A 135 2.68 -15.29 -3.52
C ARG A 135 3.46 -15.47 -4.82
N LYS A 136 4.02 -16.66 -5.06
CA LYS A 136 4.66 -16.97 -6.32
C LYS A 136 3.57 -16.94 -7.39
N ASN A 137 3.67 -15.97 -8.31
CA ASN A 137 2.81 -15.76 -9.47
C ASN A 137 1.93 -16.98 -9.78
N SER A 138 0.65 -16.94 -9.42
CA SER A 138 -0.27 -17.88 -10.01
C SER A 138 -0.34 -17.52 -11.49
N VAL A 139 -0.26 -18.54 -12.36
CA VAL A 139 -0.41 -18.35 -13.81
C VAL A 139 -1.72 -17.60 -14.12
N SER A 140 -2.75 -17.74 -13.27
CA SER A 140 -3.99 -16.97 -13.34
C SER A 140 -3.80 -15.47 -13.06
N GLY A 141 -3.08 -15.09 -12.01
CA GLY A 141 -2.84 -13.68 -11.65
C GLY A 141 -1.86 -13.00 -12.59
N SER A 142 -0.86 -13.72 -13.12
CA SER A 142 -0.03 -13.21 -14.22
C SER A 142 -0.84 -13.03 -15.50
N ARG A 143 -1.78 -13.94 -15.80
CA ARG A 143 -2.68 -13.80 -16.95
C ARG A 143 -3.66 -12.64 -16.81
N GLU A 144 -4.19 -12.37 -15.62
CA GLU A 144 -5.03 -11.18 -15.37
C GLU A 144 -4.22 -9.87 -15.41
N ASN A 145 -2.99 -9.86 -14.87
CA ASN A 145 -2.08 -8.71 -15.00
C ASN A 145 -1.63 -8.46 -16.44
N ILE A 146 -1.48 -9.51 -17.27
CA ILE A 146 -1.14 -9.39 -18.71
C ILE A 146 -2.38 -9.09 -19.55
N ALA A 147 -3.57 -9.57 -19.17
CA ALA A 147 -4.83 -9.33 -19.86
C ALA A 147 -5.35 -7.89 -19.66
N ALA A 148 -4.92 -7.22 -18.60
CA ALA A 148 -4.94 -5.75 -18.51
C ALA A 148 -3.85 -5.18 -19.43
N HIS A 149 -3.99 -5.37 -20.74
CA HIS A 149 -3.13 -4.73 -21.73
C HIS A 149 -3.28 -3.21 -21.59
N TYR A 150 -2.27 -2.56 -21.02
CA TYR A 150 -2.10 -1.11 -21.06
C TYR A 150 -1.75 -0.72 -22.50
N ASP A 151 -2.76 -0.54 -23.34
CA ASP A 151 -2.58 0.07 -24.66
C ASP A 151 -2.47 1.59 -24.49
N LEU A 152 -1.50 2.02 -23.68
CA LEU A 152 -1.16 3.42 -23.47
C LEU A 152 -0.27 3.84 -24.64
N GLY A 153 -0.90 4.16 -25.77
CA GLY A 153 -0.23 4.68 -26.96
C GLY A 153 0.19 6.14 -26.84
N ASN A 154 0.78 6.69 -27.90
CA ASN A 154 1.24 8.08 -27.96
C ASN A 154 0.14 9.12 -27.60
N GLU A 155 -1.13 8.81 -27.86
CA GLU A 155 -2.30 9.64 -27.51
C GLU A 155 -2.43 9.87 -25.98
N PHE A 156 -2.05 8.90 -25.16
CA PHE A 156 -2.07 9.05 -23.71
C PHE A 156 -0.90 9.92 -23.24
N PHE A 157 0.30 9.68 -23.78
CA PHE A 157 1.51 10.40 -23.39
C PHE A 157 1.48 11.88 -23.79
N SER A 158 0.83 12.24 -24.91
CA SER A 158 0.70 13.65 -25.34
C SER A 158 -0.14 14.52 -24.41
N LEU A 159 -0.84 13.95 -23.42
CA LEU A 159 -1.61 14.70 -22.43
C LEU A 159 -0.74 15.29 -21.30
N PHE A 160 0.50 14.82 -21.14
CA PHE A 160 1.38 15.23 -20.04
C PHE A 160 2.88 15.32 -20.39
N LEU A 161 3.24 15.17 -21.66
CA LEU A 161 4.56 15.47 -22.24
C LEU A 161 4.46 16.69 -23.16
#